data_AF-A0A151J5H3-F1
#
_entry.id   AF-A0A151J5H3-F1
#
_cell.length_a   1.000
_cell.length_b   1.000
_cell.length_c   1.000
_cell.angle_alpha   90.00
_cell.angle_beta   90.00
_cell.angle_gamma   90.00
#
_symmetry.space_group_name_H-M   'P 1'
#
loop_
_entity.id
_entity.type
_entity.pdbx_description
1 polymer ?
#
loop_
_entity_poly.entity_id
_entity_poly.type
_entity_poly.pdbx_seq_one_letter_code
_entity_poly.pdbx_strand_id
1 'polypeptide(L)'
;SNSECVNMVYLYGFCDGNANAIRREYATRFPLFSLTFQRLKETGSFNMVPRTDRVFALLQNERRTAIILQHFEQNPSSTRRSNFALRTSPTVIWETLSANGRHQYPFQHVQHLLPADMPRRRVSCDCFLNQTDNDS
;
A
#
# COMPACT_ATOMS: atom_id res chain seq x y z
N SER A 1 18.60 -25.12 -22.53
CA SER A 1 18.98 -24.35 -23.72
C SER A 1 19.00 -25.11 -25.05
N ASN A 2 18.26 -26.22 -25.23
CA ASN A 2 18.04 -26.78 -26.57
C ASN A 2 16.66 -26.40 -27.15
N SER A 3 15.70 -26.08 -26.30
CA SER A 3 14.33 -25.68 -26.69
C SER A 3 14.30 -24.37 -27.49
N GLU A 4 15.11 -23.37 -27.13
CA GLU A 4 15.19 -22.10 -27.86
C GLU A 4 15.76 -22.30 -29.27
N CYS A 5 16.81 -23.12 -29.40
CA CYS A 5 17.38 -23.48 -30.71
C CYS A 5 16.35 -24.22 -31.57
N VAL A 6 15.57 -25.14 -30.99
CA VAL A 6 14.47 -25.82 -31.70
C VAL A 6 13.40 -24.82 -32.16
N ASN A 7 13.02 -23.85 -31.31
CA ASN A 7 12.06 -22.81 -31.67
C ASN A 7 12.57 -21.90 -32.79
N MET A 8 13.86 -21.53 -32.76
CA MET A 8 14.48 -20.73 -33.82
C MET A 8 14.54 -21.49 -35.15
N VAL A 9 14.91 -22.77 -35.13
CA VAL A 9 14.94 -23.62 -36.34
C VAL A 9 13.52 -23.83 -36.89
N TYR A 10 12.53 -24.05 -36.02
CA TYR A 10 11.13 -24.16 -36.42
C TYR A 10 10.62 -22.86 -37.06
N LEU A 11 10.89 -21.70 -36.47
CA LEU A 11 10.52 -20.41 -37.06
C LEU A 11 11.23 -20.16 -38.39
N TYR A 12 12.48 -20.59 -38.52
CA TYR A 12 13.24 -20.46 -39.76
C TYR A 12 12.57 -21.21 -40.92
N GLY A 13 12.09 -22.43 -40.66
CA GLY A 13 11.28 -23.19 -41.62
C GLY A 13 9.89 -22.61 -41.85
N PHE A 14 9.21 -22.15 -40.78
CA PHE A 14 7.87 -21.57 -40.88
C PHE A 14 7.82 -20.26 -41.69
N CYS A 15 8.90 -19.49 -41.68
CA CYS A 15 9.01 -18.22 -42.40
C CYS A 15 9.82 -18.31 -43.70
N ASP A 16 10.08 -19.52 -44.22
CA ASP A 16 10.85 -19.76 -45.45
C ASP A 16 12.20 -19.03 -45.50
N GLY A 17 12.91 -18.97 -44.37
CA GLY A 17 14.21 -18.30 -44.27
C GLY A 17 14.17 -16.76 -44.33
N ASN A 18 13.00 -16.14 -44.36
CA ASN A 18 12.87 -14.68 -44.35
C ASN A 18 13.17 -14.11 -42.96
N ALA A 19 14.38 -13.57 -42.77
CA ALA A 19 14.84 -12.99 -41.51
C ALA A 19 13.91 -11.93 -40.90
N ASN A 20 13.27 -11.10 -41.72
CA ASN A 20 12.37 -10.05 -41.22
C ASN A 20 11.04 -10.62 -40.72
N ALA A 21 10.51 -11.64 -41.42
CA ALA A 21 9.32 -12.36 -40.99
C ALA A 21 9.59 -13.15 -39.69
N ILE A 22 10.74 -13.84 -39.62
CA ILE A 22 11.19 -14.57 -38.42
C ILE A 22 11.27 -13.62 -37.23
N ARG A 23 11.90 -12.46 -37.38
CA ARG A 23 12.04 -11.48 -36.29
C ARG A 23 10.68 -11.00 -35.76
N ARG A 24 9.72 -10.76 -36.66
CA ARG A 24 8.36 -10.33 -36.28
C ARG A 24 7.60 -11.44 -35.57
N GLU A 25 7.59 -12.64 -36.14
CA GLU A 25 6.93 -13.81 -35.54
C GLU A 25 7.54 -14.17 -34.18
N TYR A 26 8.87 -14.10 -34.05
CA TYR A 26 9.54 -14.37 -32.79
C TYR A 26 9.17 -13.34 -31.72
N ALA A 27 9.15 -12.05 -32.06
CA ALA A 27 8.73 -10.99 -31.14
C ALA A 27 7.26 -11.11 -30.73
N THR A 28 6.39 -11.53 -31.64
CA THR A 28 4.96 -11.77 -31.37
C THR A 28 4.75 -12.98 -30.45
N ARG A 29 5.44 -14.10 -30.72
CA ARG A 29 5.27 -15.35 -29.94
C ARG A 29 6.00 -15.31 -28.60
N PHE A 30 7.13 -14.60 -28.53
CA PHE A 30 8.01 -14.53 -27.35
C PHE A 30 8.36 -13.08 -26.97
N PRO A 31 7.36 -12.27 -26.56
CA PRO A 31 7.58 -10.86 -26.25
C PRO A 31 8.46 -10.65 -25.00
N LEU A 32 8.30 -11.51 -23.98
CA LEU A 32 9.05 -11.41 -22.73
C LEU A 32 10.56 -11.69 -22.93
N PHE A 33 10.90 -12.66 -23.79
CA PHE A 33 12.29 -12.98 -24.13
C PHE A 33 12.94 -11.83 -24.88
N SER A 34 12.24 -11.24 -25.86
CA SER A 34 12.77 -10.11 -26.62
C SER A 34 13.10 -8.92 -25.72
N LEU A 35 12.21 -8.58 -24.77
CA LEU A 35 12.41 -7.47 -23.84
C LEU A 35 13.53 -7.73 -22.82
N THR A 36 13.61 -8.95 -22.29
CA THR A 36 14.63 -9.32 -21.30
C THR A 36 16.03 -9.38 -21.91
N PHE A 37 16.19 -9.98 -23.08
CA PHE A 37 17.47 -10.02 -23.80
C PHE A 37 17.91 -8.63 -24.29
N GLN A 38 16.97 -7.81 -24.77
CA GLN A 38 17.29 -6.43 -25.14
C GLN A 38 17.84 -5.64 -23.94
N ARG A 39 17.24 -5.80 -22.76
CA ARG A 39 17.75 -5.17 -21.53
C ARG A 39 19.07 -5.74 -21.04
N LEU A 40 19.25 -7.05 -21.16
CA LEU A 40 20.55 -7.66 -20.86
C LEU A 40 21.63 -7.06 -21.77
N LYS A 41 21.33 -6.85 -23.05
CA LYS A 41 22.24 -6.20 -24.01
C LYS A 41 22.50 -4.74 -23.66
N GLU A 42 21.46 -3.98 -23.28
CA GLU A 42 21.57 -2.54 -23.02
C GLU A 42 22.16 -2.22 -21.64
N THR A 43 21.84 -3.00 -20.62
CA THR A 43 22.13 -2.68 -19.20
C THR A 43 22.96 -3.76 -18.50
N GLY A 44 23.13 -4.95 -19.11
CA GLY A 44 23.84 -6.07 -18.48
C GLY A 44 23.08 -6.75 -17.33
N SER A 45 21.79 -6.42 -17.15
CA SER A 45 20.97 -6.95 -16.04
C SER A 45 19.55 -7.30 -16.47
N PHE A 46 19.02 -8.39 -15.91
CA PHE A 46 17.62 -8.79 -16.07
C PHE A 46 16.65 -8.02 -15.15
N ASN A 47 17.17 -7.25 -14.19
CA ASN A 47 16.33 -6.58 -13.21
C ASN A 47 15.40 -5.55 -13.88
N MET A 48 14.10 -5.67 -13.65
CA MET A 48 13.17 -4.57 -13.89
C MET A 48 13.46 -3.48 -12.87
N VAL A 49 14.29 -2.51 -13.23
CA VAL A 49 14.28 -1.22 -12.53
C VAL A 49 12.88 -0.65 -12.74
N PRO A 50 12.10 -0.40 -11.67
CA PRO A 50 10.83 0.28 -11.82
C PRO A 50 11.12 1.60 -12.52
N ARG A 51 10.56 1.82 -13.72
CA ARG A 51 10.46 3.15 -14.32
C ARG A 51 9.40 3.95 -13.58
N THR A 52 9.51 4.01 -12.27
CA THR A 52 8.88 5.05 -11.49
C THR A 52 9.94 6.13 -11.48
N ASP A 53 9.69 7.19 -12.25
CA ASP A 53 10.55 8.35 -12.27
C ASP A 53 10.69 8.82 -10.82
N ARG A 54 11.84 8.51 -10.20
CA ARG A 54 12.00 8.52 -8.73
C ARG A 54 11.66 9.90 -8.17
N VAL A 55 11.89 10.92 -8.98
CA VAL A 55 11.54 12.32 -8.73
C VAL A 55 10.02 12.51 -8.60
N PHE A 56 9.22 11.97 -9.52
CA PHE A 56 7.76 12.07 -9.44
C PHE A 56 7.19 11.28 -8.27
N ALA A 57 7.73 10.10 -7.97
CA ALA A 57 7.32 9.33 -6.79
C ALA A 57 7.60 10.07 -5.48
N LEU A 58 8.79 10.69 -5.39
CA LEU A 58 9.18 11.51 -4.24
C LEU A 58 8.22 12.70 -4.06
N LEU A 59 7.98 13.49 -5.13
CA LEU A 59 7.10 14.64 -5.10
C LEU A 59 5.66 14.28 -4.71
N GLN A 60 5.14 13.16 -5.20
CA GLN A 60 3.81 12.67 -4.83
C GLN A 60 3.75 12.25 -3.35
N ASN A 61 4.81 11.64 -2.83
CA ASN A 61 4.91 11.29 -1.43
C ASN A 61 4.99 12.54 -0.55
N GLU A 62 5.83 13.51 -0.88
CA GLU A 62 5.96 14.78 -0.15
C GLU A 62 4.64 15.57 -0.11
N ARG A 63 3.92 15.63 -1.25
CA ARG A 63 2.60 16.27 -1.30
C ARG A 63 1.59 15.56 -0.40
N ARG A 64 1.60 14.21 -0.40
CA ARG A 64 0.72 13.42 0.46
C ARG A 64 1.05 13.62 1.94
N THR A 65 2.33 13.62 2.31
CA THR A 65 2.73 13.85 3.70
C THR A 65 2.31 15.24 4.18
N ALA A 66 2.49 16.28 3.37
CA ALA A 66 2.06 17.64 3.70
C ALA A 66 0.54 17.73 3.97
N ILE A 67 -0.28 17.09 3.12
CA ILE A 67 -1.74 17.06 3.28
C ILE A 67 -2.14 16.36 4.59
N ILE A 68 -1.49 15.22 4.90
CA ILE A 68 -1.75 14.48 6.15
C ILE A 68 -1.38 15.34 7.36
N LEU A 69 -0.20 15.96 7.36
CA LEU A 69 0.27 16.78 8.49
C LEU A 69 -0.63 18.00 8.71
N GLN A 70 -1.03 18.69 7.64
CA GLN A 70 -1.93 19.86 7.71
C GLN A 70 -3.31 19.48 8.26
N HIS A 71 -3.87 18.34 7.85
CA HIS A 71 -5.15 17.86 8.35
C HIS A 71 -5.14 17.65 9.88
N PHE A 72 -4.04 17.11 10.42
CA PHE A 72 -3.90 16.87 11.85
C PHE A 72 -3.57 18.14 12.65
N GLU A 73 -2.95 19.15 12.04
CA GLU A 73 -2.82 20.48 12.67
C GLU A 73 -4.19 21.16 12.86
N GLN A 74 -5.07 21.02 11.88
CA GLN A 74 -6.40 21.65 11.90
C GLN A 74 -7.41 20.88 12.74
N ASN A 75 -7.32 19.54 12.76
CA ASN A 75 -8.27 18.67 13.45
C ASN A 75 -7.55 17.48 14.12
N PRO A 76 -7.18 17.59 15.40
CA PRO A 76 -6.57 16.47 16.14
C PRO A 76 -7.61 15.36 16.34
N SER A 77 -7.56 14.37 15.46
CA SER A 77 -8.50 13.24 15.41
C SER A 77 -7.73 11.92 15.36
N SER A 78 -8.38 10.80 15.68
CA SER A 78 -7.71 9.50 15.60
C SER A 78 -7.43 9.12 14.14
N THR A 79 -6.30 8.45 13.90
CA THR A 79 -5.91 7.95 12.56
C THR A 79 -7.04 7.20 11.85
N ARG A 80 -7.84 6.45 12.61
CA ARG A 80 -9.01 5.72 12.11
C ARG A 80 -10.13 6.62 11.60
N ARG A 81 -10.37 7.78 12.23
CA ARG A 81 -11.35 8.77 11.79
C ARG A 81 -10.84 9.57 10.58
N SER A 82 -9.55 9.91 10.58
CA SER A 82 -8.94 10.70 9.50
C SER A 82 -8.80 9.94 8.18
N ASN A 83 -8.81 8.60 8.20
CA ASN A 83 -8.80 7.77 6.99
C ASN A 83 -9.91 8.15 6.00
N PHE A 84 -11.14 8.32 6.47
CA PHE A 84 -12.28 8.68 5.61
C PHE A 84 -12.12 10.08 5.00
N ALA A 85 -11.60 11.04 5.76
CA ALA A 85 -11.37 12.40 5.29
C ALA A 85 -10.22 12.49 4.28
N LEU A 86 -9.14 11.75 4.52
CA LEU A 86 -7.91 11.78 3.71
C LEU A 86 -7.88 10.75 2.57
N ARG A 87 -8.87 9.84 2.51
CA ARG A 87 -8.93 8.70 1.57
C ARG A 87 -7.60 7.93 1.49
N THR A 88 -6.93 7.81 2.64
CA THR A 88 -5.58 7.26 2.75
C THR A 88 -5.57 6.19 3.82
N SER A 89 -4.92 5.06 3.56
CA SER A 89 -4.84 3.95 4.51
C SER A 89 -4.39 4.43 5.90
N PRO A 90 -5.03 3.94 6.99
CA PRO A 90 -4.66 4.31 8.34
C PRO A 90 -3.19 3.96 8.65
N THR A 91 -2.64 2.92 8.03
CA THR A 91 -1.22 2.55 8.16
C THR A 91 -0.30 3.64 7.63
N VAL A 92 -0.58 4.17 6.44
CA VAL A 92 0.23 5.23 5.82
C VAL A 92 0.14 6.53 6.61
N ILE A 93 -1.06 6.85 7.13
CA ILE A 93 -1.24 8.01 8.01
C ILE A 93 -0.42 7.84 9.29
N TRP A 94 -0.46 6.66 9.91
CA TRP A 94 0.32 6.36 11.12
C TRP A 94 1.82 6.43 10.87
N GLU A 95 2.32 5.83 9.78
CA GLU A 95 3.73 5.89 9.39
C GLU A 95 4.18 7.33 9.16
N THR A 96 3.37 8.12 8.45
CA THR A 96 3.66 9.54 8.16
C THR A 96 3.74 10.36 9.46
N LEU A 97 2.77 10.19 10.37
CA LEU A 97 2.75 10.91 11.64
C LEU A 97 3.92 10.50 12.55
N SER A 98 4.24 9.21 12.58
CA SER A 98 5.33 8.65 13.39
C SER A 98 6.69 9.13 12.88
N ALA A 99 6.91 9.10 11.56
CA ALA A 99 8.14 9.59 10.93
C ALA A 99 8.39 11.09 11.16
N ASN A 100 7.32 11.88 11.34
CA ASN A 100 7.42 13.33 11.60
C ASN A 100 7.33 13.69 13.10
N GLY A 101 7.35 12.70 14.01
CA GLY A 101 7.27 12.94 15.45
C GLY A 101 5.93 13.57 15.90
N ARG A 102 4.90 13.53 15.06
CA ARG A 102 3.58 14.16 15.30
C ARG A 102 2.55 13.16 15.80
N HIS A 103 3.00 12.06 16.37
CA HIS A 103 2.10 11.06 16.95
C HIS A 103 1.50 11.60 18.25
N GLN A 104 0.35 12.27 18.15
CA GLN A 104 -0.42 12.69 19.31
C GLN A 104 -1.23 11.52 19.86
N TYR A 105 -0.71 10.88 20.89
CA TYR A 105 -1.53 10.32 21.97
C TYR A 105 -0.87 10.60 23.32
N PRO A 106 -1.26 11.66 24.04
CA PRO A 106 -1.10 11.65 25.48
C PRO A 106 -2.01 10.56 26.02
N PHE A 107 -1.44 9.58 26.70
CA PHE A 107 -2.20 8.69 27.59
C PHE A 107 -3.09 9.54 28.50
N GLN A 108 -4.41 9.49 28.32
CA GLN A 108 -5.33 9.92 29.37
C GLN A 108 -5.43 8.77 30.38
N HIS A 109 -4.62 8.84 31.42
CA HIS A 109 -4.93 8.11 32.64
C HIS A 109 -6.25 8.70 33.15
N VAL A 110 -7.34 7.93 33.10
CA VAL A 110 -8.65 8.21 33.71
C VAL A 110 -9.70 8.84 32.78
N GLN A 111 -10.82 8.13 32.61
CA GLN A 111 -12.11 8.71 32.25
C GLN A 111 -12.45 9.76 33.31
N HIS A 112 -12.36 11.05 32.99
CA HIS A 112 -12.87 12.08 33.89
C HIS A 112 -14.36 11.78 34.14
N LEU A 113 -14.67 11.22 35.31
CA LEU A 113 -16.05 10.99 35.73
C LEU A 113 -16.69 12.36 35.83
N LEU A 114 -17.58 12.69 34.89
CA LEU A 114 -18.36 13.90 35.01
C LEU A 114 -19.36 13.68 36.16
N PRO A 115 -19.73 14.71 36.93
CA PRO A 115 -20.75 14.57 37.97
C PRO A 115 -22.07 13.97 37.45
N ALA A 116 -22.36 14.16 36.15
CA ALA A 116 -23.52 13.61 35.46
C ALA A 116 -23.45 12.08 35.18
N ASP A 117 -22.28 11.46 35.31
CA ASP A 117 -22.09 10.02 35.08
C ASP A 117 -22.41 9.18 36.32
N MET A 118 -22.35 9.77 37.53
CA MET A 118 -22.63 9.09 38.79
C MET A 118 -24.03 8.43 38.85
N PRO A 119 -25.13 9.11 38.45
CA PRO A 119 -26.45 8.49 38.44
C PRO A 119 -26.54 7.27 37.52
N ARG A 120 -25.92 7.34 36.33
CA ARG A 120 -25.94 6.25 35.35
C ARG A 120 -25.18 5.03 35.84
N ARG A 121 -24.07 5.25 36.55
CA ARG A 121 -23.29 4.17 37.16
C ARG A 121 -24.04 3.50 38.30
N ARG A 122 -24.75 4.26 39.13
CA ARG A 122 -25.59 3.69 40.20
C ARG A 122 -26.66 2.76 39.63
N VAL A 123 -27.39 3.19 38.59
CA VAL A 123 -28.38 2.36 37.90
C VAL A 123 -27.76 1.09 37.32
N SER A 124 -26.56 1.18 36.74
CA SER A 124 -25.84 0.01 36.23
C SER A 124 -25.45 -0.97 37.34
N CYS A 125 -24.96 -0.47 38.48
CA CYS A 125 -24.62 -1.29 39.65
C CYS A 125 -25.86 -1.95 40.25
N ASP A 126 -26.95 -1.19 40.40
CA ASP A 126 -28.22 -1.69 40.93
C ASP A 126 -28.81 -2.78 40.03
N CYS A 127 -28.72 -2.62 38.71
CA CYS A 127 -29.15 -3.63 37.74
C CYS A 127 -28.33 -4.93 37.90
N PHE A 128 -27.02 -4.82 38.08
CA PHE A 128 -26.14 -5.98 38.25
C PHE A 128 -26.41 -6.72 39.57
N LEU A 129 -26.60 -6.00 40.67
CA LEU A 129 -26.92 -6.59 41.98
C LEU A 129 -28.29 -7.30 41.95
N ASN A 130 -29.29 -6.68 41.30
CA ASN A 130 -30.59 -7.33 41.13
C ASN A 130 -30.48 -8.60 40.29
N GLN A 131 -29.60 -8.67 39.28
CA GLN A 131 -29.39 -9.90 38.52
C GLN A 131 -28.81 -11.02 39.40
N THR A 132 -27.84 -10.71 40.27
CA THR A 132 -27.24 -11.71 41.17
C THR A 132 -28.20 -12.19 42.26
N ASP A 133 -29.09 -11.33 42.74
CA ASP A 133 -30.10 -11.68 43.75
C ASP A 133 -31.26 -12.52 43.17
N ASN A 134 -31.56 -12.36 41.88
CA ASN A 134 -32.58 -13.17 41.20
C ASN A 134 -32.05 -14.54 40.71
N ASP A 135 -30.73 -14.69 40.61
CA ASP A 135 -30.05 -15.92 40.19
C ASP A 135 -29.62 -16.81 41.38
N SER A 136 -29.97 -16.43 42.63
CA SER A 136 -29.70 -17.16 43.89
C SER A 136 -30.96 -17.83 44.44
#